data_AF-A0A6J4Y3U3-F1
#
_entry.id   AF-A0A6J4Y3U3-F1
#
_cell.length_a   1.000
_cell.length_b   1.000
_cell.length_c   1.000
_cell.angle_alpha   90.00
_cell.angle_beta   90.00
_cell.angle_gamma   90.00
#
_symmetry.space_group_name_H-M   'P 1'
#
loop_
_entity.id
_entity.type
_entity.pdbx_description
1 polymer ?
#
loop_
_entity_poly.entity_id
_entity_poly.type
_entity_poly.pdbx_seq_one_letter_code
_entity_poly.pdbx_strand_id
1 'polypeptide(L)'
;SANTPILQYSITPKFKSYSALRWITFFWVIEPKIIHYNGPLKEKAFVAENCGALSENLLESELFGHVKGAFTGAISDKKGLFEMADGGTILLDEIGEMPPKMQVKLLRVLQEGQVRPVGASRYIDVNVRIIACTNRNLEDELAKGNFREDLFYRINVFPLTIPPLRERKEDIPILAAHFLKEIAEKFGRPSARLTANALELLSAYEWPGNVRELQNEIERALTLAGNDKDISEQYLSGKIFDPKNPSFSAINRSGTLQEVTEGIEKQMVREALETAGGNRSHASNLLGIIRQGLLNKIKRYNIEK
;
A
#
# COMPACT_ATOMS: atom_id res chain seq x y z
N SER A 1 28.11 -5.33 -48.47
CA SER A 1 27.45 -4.43 -47.52
C SER A 1 26.89 -5.28 -46.39
N ALA A 2 27.66 -5.43 -45.31
CA ALA A 2 27.40 -4.75 -44.02
C ALA A 2 26.10 -5.28 -43.38
N ASN A 3 26.08 -6.30 -42.49
CA ASN A 3 26.75 -6.41 -41.17
C ASN A 3 26.61 -5.09 -40.39
N THR A 4 25.91 -4.95 -39.26
CA THR A 4 25.77 -5.77 -38.02
C THR A 4 24.72 -5.04 -37.10
N PRO A 5 24.44 -5.44 -35.84
CA PRO A 5 23.48 -6.43 -35.32
C PRO A 5 22.28 -5.88 -34.53
N ILE A 6 21.29 -6.76 -34.31
CA ILE A 6 20.25 -6.68 -33.26
C ILE A 6 20.88 -7.13 -31.94
N LEU A 7 20.87 -6.30 -30.90
CA LEU A 7 21.25 -6.70 -29.53
C LEU A 7 20.08 -7.41 -28.85
N GLN A 8 20.04 -8.73 -29.05
CA GLN A 8 19.31 -9.68 -28.24
C GLN A 8 20.05 -9.82 -26.91
N TYR A 9 19.47 -9.38 -25.79
CA TYR A 9 19.94 -9.83 -24.48
C TYR A 9 19.42 -11.26 -24.25
N SER A 10 20.28 -12.24 -24.51
CA SER A 10 20.11 -13.63 -24.10
C SER A 10 20.32 -13.74 -22.59
N ILE A 11 19.24 -13.89 -21.83
CA ILE A 11 19.32 -14.34 -20.45
C ILE A 11 19.47 -15.87 -20.50
N THR A 12 20.70 -16.38 -20.41
CA THR A 12 20.93 -17.81 -20.17
C THR A 12 20.47 -18.20 -18.76
N PRO A 13 19.68 -19.27 -18.58
CA PRO A 13 19.15 -19.68 -17.29
C PRO A 13 20.15 -20.61 -16.59
N LYS A 14 20.91 -20.08 -15.63
CA LYS A 14 21.57 -20.91 -14.61
C LYS A 14 21.60 -20.18 -13.28
N PHE A 15 20.49 -20.22 -12.54
CA PHE A 15 20.53 -20.18 -11.09
C PHE A 15 19.68 -21.33 -10.55
N LYS A 16 20.39 -22.39 -10.15
CA LYS A 16 19.84 -23.51 -9.38
C LYS A 16 19.47 -23.02 -7.99
N SER A 17 18.23 -23.32 -7.61
CA SER A 17 17.76 -23.68 -6.27
C SER A 17 18.36 -22.89 -5.09
N TYR A 18 17.74 -21.76 -4.73
CA TYR A 18 17.63 -21.33 -3.33
C TYR A 18 16.29 -20.58 -3.12
N SER A 19 15.37 -21.27 -2.44
CA SER A 19 14.19 -20.78 -1.69
C SER A 19 13.24 -19.79 -2.38
N ALA A 20 12.30 -20.30 -3.19
CA ALA A 20 11.15 -19.57 -3.72
C ALA A 20 10.29 -18.86 -2.64
N LEU A 21 10.38 -19.31 -1.38
CA LEU A 21 9.66 -18.71 -0.25
C LEU A 21 10.22 -17.37 0.25
N ARG A 22 11.48 -17.02 -0.08
CA ARG A 22 12.02 -15.67 0.19
C ARG A 22 11.66 -14.66 -0.90
N TRP A 23 11.36 -15.13 -2.11
CA TRP A 23 10.99 -14.26 -3.23
C TRP A 23 9.54 -13.77 -3.13
N ILE A 24 8.66 -14.58 -2.54
CA ILE A 24 7.23 -14.28 -2.43
C ILE A 24 6.94 -13.20 -1.38
N THR A 25 7.80 -12.93 -0.41
CA THR A 25 7.60 -11.86 0.58
C THR A 25 8.19 -10.50 0.17
N PHE A 26 9.05 -10.45 -0.85
CA PHE A 26 9.78 -9.23 -1.23
C PHE A 26 9.08 -8.33 -2.26
N PHE A 27 8.04 -8.80 -2.94
CA PHE A 27 7.43 -8.07 -4.06
C PHE A 27 6.23 -7.19 -3.67
N TRP A 28 5.64 -7.38 -2.48
CA TRP A 28 4.26 -6.95 -2.24
C TRP A 28 4.08 -5.58 -1.59
N VAL A 29 5.14 -5.06 -0.98
CA VAL A 29 5.22 -3.66 -0.56
C VAL A 29 6.29 -3.04 -1.46
N ILE A 30 5.88 -2.47 -2.59
CA ILE A 30 6.83 -1.88 -3.55
C ILE A 30 7.41 -0.63 -2.91
N GLU A 31 8.46 -0.84 -2.14
CA GLU A 31 9.33 0.20 -1.66
C GLU A 31 10.31 0.47 -2.82
N PRO A 32 10.30 1.68 -3.42
CA PRO A 32 11.09 1.97 -4.63
C PRO A 32 12.58 1.65 -4.48
N LYS A 33 13.09 1.61 -3.24
CA LYS A 33 14.45 1.18 -2.90
C LYS A 33 14.79 -0.24 -3.39
N ILE A 34 13.82 -1.13 -3.56
CA ILE A 34 14.02 -2.50 -4.07
C ILE A 34 14.64 -2.47 -5.47
N ILE A 35 14.28 -1.50 -6.30
CA ILE A 35 14.82 -1.31 -7.65
C ILE A 35 16.32 -0.99 -7.62
N HIS A 36 16.78 -0.29 -6.57
CA HIS A 36 18.18 0.00 -6.36
C HIS A 36 18.93 -1.24 -5.87
N TYR A 37 18.47 -1.88 -4.78
CA TYR A 37 19.17 -2.99 -4.15
C TYR A 37 19.20 -4.29 -4.98
N ASN A 38 18.27 -4.45 -5.94
CA ASN A 38 18.29 -5.54 -6.92
C ASN A 38 18.87 -5.11 -8.27
N GLY A 39 19.34 -3.87 -8.39
CA GLY A 39 19.89 -3.31 -9.60
C GLY A 39 21.42 -3.38 -9.68
N PRO A 40 21.99 -2.90 -10.81
CA PRO A 40 23.44 -2.85 -11.00
C PRO A 40 24.14 -1.85 -10.06
N LEU A 41 23.41 -0.89 -9.50
CA LEU A 41 23.94 0.16 -8.61
C LEU A 41 23.80 -0.18 -7.11
N LYS A 42 23.48 -1.42 -6.75
CA LYS A 42 23.16 -1.83 -5.35
C LYS A 42 24.23 -1.51 -4.29
N GLU A 43 25.50 -1.39 -4.68
CA GLU A 43 26.63 -1.05 -3.79
C GLU A 43 26.96 0.45 -3.80
N LYS A 44 26.19 1.25 -4.55
CA LYS A 44 26.38 2.71 -4.68
C LYS A 44 25.46 3.46 -3.72
N ALA A 45 25.68 4.77 -3.60
CA ALA A 45 24.85 5.62 -2.76
C ALA A 45 23.36 5.52 -3.17
N PHE A 46 22.50 5.41 -2.17
CA PHE A 46 21.05 5.53 -2.32
C PHE A 46 20.59 6.67 -1.40
N VAL A 47 19.99 7.68 -1.99
CA VAL A 47 19.46 8.84 -1.27
C VAL A 47 17.96 8.95 -1.59
N ALA A 48 17.14 9.29 -0.60
CA ALA A 48 15.71 9.43 -0.77
C ALA A 48 15.24 10.75 -0.15
N GLU A 49 14.33 11.43 -0.83
CA GLU A 49 13.72 12.68 -0.36
C GLU A 49 12.23 12.72 -0.72
N ASN A 50 11.42 13.25 0.19
CA ASN A 50 9.99 13.45 -0.06
C ASN A 50 9.74 14.92 -0.43
N CYS A 51 9.31 15.14 -1.67
CA CYS A 51 9.19 16.47 -2.26
C CYS A 51 8.04 17.30 -1.66
N GLY A 52 7.08 16.66 -0.97
CA GLY A 52 5.94 17.33 -0.32
C GLY A 52 6.17 17.67 1.15
N ALA A 53 7.21 17.12 1.79
CA ALA A 53 7.43 17.26 3.23
C ALA A 53 8.08 18.57 3.66
N LEU A 54 8.78 19.25 2.76
CA LEU A 54 9.60 20.43 3.06
C LEU A 54 9.04 21.70 2.40
N SER A 55 9.32 22.85 3.01
CA SER A 55 9.08 24.14 2.37
C SER A 55 9.99 24.31 1.15
N GLU A 56 9.56 25.13 0.17
CA GLU A 56 10.28 25.28 -1.10
C GLU A 56 11.77 25.62 -0.94
N ASN A 57 12.10 26.56 -0.05
CA ASN A 57 13.49 26.97 0.19
C ASN A 57 14.33 25.85 0.84
N LEU A 58 13.73 25.07 1.75
CA LEU A 58 14.41 23.94 2.37
C LEU A 58 14.62 22.82 1.37
N LEU A 59 13.59 22.48 0.58
CA LEU A 59 13.70 21.49 -0.48
C LEU A 59 14.77 21.88 -1.51
N GLU A 60 14.83 23.15 -1.91
CA GLU A 60 15.86 23.66 -2.83
C GLU A 60 17.27 23.47 -2.25
N SER A 61 17.45 23.77 -0.96
CA SER A 61 18.71 23.59 -0.26
C SER A 61 19.06 22.11 -0.06
N GLU A 62 18.11 21.23 0.26
CA GLU A 62 18.36 19.79 0.40
C GLU A 62 18.76 19.18 -0.93
N LEU A 63 17.95 19.34 -1.98
CA LEU A 63 18.20 18.70 -3.27
C LEU A 63 19.50 19.19 -3.93
N PHE A 64 19.71 20.52 -3.96
CA PHE A 64 20.78 21.13 -4.75
C PHE A 64 21.97 21.62 -3.93
N GLY A 65 21.84 21.67 -2.60
CA GLY A 65 22.87 22.22 -1.71
C GLY A 65 22.88 23.75 -1.71
N HIS A 66 23.73 24.32 -0.86
CA HIS A 66 23.93 25.76 -0.80
C HIS A 66 25.37 26.12 -0.42
N VAL A 67 25.79 27.31 -0.81
CA VAL A 67 27.04 27.91 -0.31
C VAL A 67 26.75 28.81 0.90
N LYS A 68 27.76 29.01 1.74
CA LYS A 68 27.72 29.93 2.88
C LYS A 68 27.26 31.31 2.41
N GLY A 69 26.30 31.89 3.14
CA GLY A 69 25.74 33.21 2.85
C GLY A 69 24.70 33.26 1.74
N ALA A 70 24.26 32.12 1.19
CA ALA A 70 23.23 32.08 0.15
C ALA A 70 21.85 32.59 0.60
N PHE A 71 21.53 32.44 1.89
CA PHE A 71 20.31 32.95 2.53
C PHE A 71 20.54 33.12 4.04
N THR A 72 19.60 33.78 4.73
CA THR A 72 19.61 33.93 6.19
C THR A 72 19.57 32.56 6.87
N GLY A 73 20.68 32.14 7.49
CA GLY A 73 20.84 30.80 8.10
C GLY A 73 21.84 29.88 7.39
N ALA A 74 22.35 30.25 6.21
CA ALA A 74 23.41 29.52 5.51
C ALA A 74 24.78 29.80 6.15
N ILE A 75 25.04 29.21 7.32
CA ILE A 75 26.24 29.45 8.14
C ILE A 75 27.48 28.74 7.55
N SER A 76 27.28 27.64 6.82
CA SER A 76 28.32 26.85 6.14
C SER A 76 27.85 26.41 4.77
N ASP A 77 28.77 25.90 3.95
CA ASP A 77 28.42 25.19 2.73
C ASP A 77 27.73 23.86 3.08
N LYS A 78 26.76 23.46 2.26
CA LYS A 78 26.07 22.17 2.36
C LYS A 78 25.97 21.53 0.98
N LYS A 79 26.42 20.28 0.86
CA LYS A 79 26.24 19.47 -0.34
C LYS A 79 24.77 19.08 -0.51
N GLY A 80 24.28 19.13 -1.75
CA GLY A 80 22.93 18.70 -2.09
C GLY A 80 22.81 17.19 -2.23
N LEU A 81 21.59 16.67 -2.13
CA LEU A 81 21.31 15.24 -2.29
C LEU A 81 21.71 14.69 -3.66
N PHE A 82 21.61 15.49 -4.72
CA PHE A 82 22.11 15.08 -6.05
C PHE A 82 23.63 14.90 -6.08
N GLU A 83 24.38 15.77 -5.41
CA GLU A 83 25.84 15.62 -5.30
C GLU A 83 26.20 14.43 -4.41
N MET A 84 25.44 14.20 -3.34
CA MET A 84 25.63 13.04 -2.46
C MET A 84 25.28 11.71 -3.14
N ALA A 85 24.36 11.73 -4.11
CA ALA A 85 23.93 10.57 -4.88
C ALA A 85 24.73 10.34 -6.17
N ASP A 86 25.81 11.11 -6.41
CA ASP A 86 26.63 10.98 -7.61
C ASP A 86 27.18 9.55 -7.78
N GLY A 87 27.04 9.01 -9.00
CA GLY A 87 27.33 7.62 -9.33
C GLY A 87 26.36 6.59 -8.73
N GLY A 88 25.29 7.04 -8.07
CA GLY A 88 24.31 6.24 -7.34
C GLY A 88 22.88 6.44 -7.80
N THR A 89 21.94 6.42 -6.85
CA THR A 89 20.51 6.55 -7.10
C THR A 89 19.87 7.55 -6.14
N ILE A 90 19.01 8.41 -6.67
CA ILE A 90 18.14 9.27 -5.88
C ILE A 90 16.68 8.85 -6.09
N LEU A 91 15.94 8.71 -4.98
CA LEU A 91 14.50 8.52 -4.95
C LEU A 91 13.83 9.86 -4.64
N LEU A 92 12.97 10.32 -5.53
CA LEU A 92 12.12 11.49 -5.36
C LEU A 92 10.69 11.02 -5.11
N ASP A 93 10.29 10.98 -3.84
CA ASP A 93 8.93 10.62 -3.45
C ASP A 93 8.00 11.83 -3.54
N GLU A 94 6.74 11.58 -3.87
CA GLU A 94 5.71 12.60 -4.14
C GLU A 94 6.16 13.73 -5.09
N ILE A 95 6.76 13.37 -6.23
CA ILE A 95 7.27 14.34 -7.23
C ILE A 95 6.16 15.29 -7.76
N GLY A 96 4.90 14.85 -7.76
CA GLY A 96 3.76 15.67 -8.13
C GLY A 96 3.47 16.84 -7.19
N GLU A 97 4.10 16.88 -6.01
CA GLU A 97 4.02 18.00 -5.05
C GLU A 97 5.18 18.99 -5.19
N MET A 98 6.12 18.71 -6.10
CA MET A 98 7.30 19.55 -6.29
C MET A 98 6.92 20.95 -6.82
N PRO A 99 7.39 22.04 -6.16
CA PRO A 99 7.13 23.41 -6.63
C PRO A 99 7.64 23.66 -8.06
N PRO A 100 6.97 24.51 -8.87
CA PRO A 100 7.34 24.73 -10.27
C PRO A 100 8.79 25.18 -10.49
N LYS A 101 9.33 26.01 -9.58
CA LYS A 101 10.73 26.46 -9.64
C LYS A 101 11.71 25.29 -9.50
N MET A 102 11.37 24.28 -8.68
CA MET A 102 12.18 23.09 -8.49
C MET A 102 12.08 22.14 -9.69
N GLN A 103 10.92 22.06 -10.32
CA GLN A 103 10.74 21.28 -11.57
C GLN A 103 11.70 21.74 -12.68
N VAL A 104 11.91 23.06 -12.83
CA VAL A 104 12.88 23.61 -13.81
C VAL A 104 14.31 23.18 -13.49
N LYS A 105 14.70 23.20 -12.21
CA LYS A 105 16.03 22.75 -11.80
C LYS A 105 16.21 21.25 -12.00
N LEU A 106 15.21 20.45 -11.64
CA LEU A 106 15.23 19.01 -11.83
C LEU A 106 15.35 18.64 -13.31
N LEU A 107 14.62 19.33 -14.18
CA LEU A 107 14.72 19.16 -15.63
C LEU A 107 16.17 19.38 -16.12
N ARG A 108 16.86 20.39 -15.59
CA ARG A 108 18.26 20.65 -15.92
C ARG A 108 19.17 19.51 -15.48
N VAL A 109 18.95 18.94 -14.30
CA VAL A 109 19.70 17.76 -13.85
C VAL A 109 19.49 16.59 -14.81
N LEU A 110 18.24 16.33 -15.22
CA LEU A 110 17.89 15.25 -16.13
C LEU A 110 18.45 15.43 -17.55
N GLN A 111 18.59 16.68 -18.01
CA GLN A 111 19.05 16.99 -19.36
C GLN A 111 20.57 17.18 -19.47
N GLU A 112 21.16 17.92 -18.55
CA GLU A 112 22.56 18.35 -18.60
C GLU A 112 23.45 17.53 -17.66
N GLY A 113 22.88 16.78 -16.69
CA GLY A 113 23.67 16.12 -15.66
C GLY A 113 24.37 17.11 -14.74
N GLN A 114 23.78 18.28 -14.51
CA GLN A 114 24.41 19.37 -13.77
C GLN A 114 23.50 19.92 -12.67
N VAL A 115 24.09 20.17 -11.51
CA VAL A 115 23.44 20.85 -10.38
C VAL A 115 24.14 22.16 -10.05
N ARG A 116 23.36 23.14 -9.59
CA ARG A 116 23.89 24.41 -9.08
C ARG A 116 23.41 24.65 -7.67
N PRO A 117 24.32 24.62 -6.67
CA PRO A 117 23.97 24.99 -5.30
C PRO A 117 23.38 26.40 -5.22
N VAL A 118 22.49 26.62 -4.26
CA VAL A 118 21.91 27.94 -4.01
C VAL A 118 23.04 28.90 -3.65
N GLY A 119 23.06 30.07 -4.31
CA GLY A 119 24.11 31.08 -4.15
C GLY A 119 25.41 30.81 -4.91
N ALA A 120 25.57 29.64 -5.55
CA ALA A 120 26.75 29.34 -6.35
C ALA A 120 26.68 29.92 -7.78
N SER A 121 27.84 30.27 -8.32
CA SER A 121 28.02 30.69 -9.72
C SER A 121 28.36 29.52 -10.66
N ARG A 122 28.92 28.43 -10.12
CA ARG A 122 29.36 27.26 -10.87
C ARG A 122 28.37 26.10 -10.79
N TYR A 123 28.29 25.35 -11.88
CA TYR A 123 27.63 24.05 -11.94
C TYR A 123 28.58 22.96 -11.45
N ILE A 124 28.00 21.87 -10.98
CA ILE A 124 28.68 20.65 -10.58
C ILE A 124 28.08 19.52 -11.43
N ASP A 125 28.93 18.80 -12.15
CA ASP A 125 28.51 17.63 -12.92
C ASP A 125 28.16 16.48 -11.96
N VAL A 126 27.03 15.82 -12.23
CA VAL A 126 26.53 14.68 -11.47
C VAL A 126 25.96 13.63 -12.43
N ASN A 127 26.18 12.37 -12.10
CA ASN A 127 25.63 11.23 -12.83
C ASN A 127 24.79 10.37 -11.89
N VAL A 128 23.47 10.60 -11.87
CA VAL A 128 22.56 10.00 -10.89
C VAL A 128 21.44 9.26 -11.59
N ARG A 129 21.16 8.03 -11.15
CA ARG A 129 19.92 7.34 -11.52
C ARG A 129 18.76 7.93 -10.71
N ILE A 130 17.72 8.42 -11.39
CA ILE A 130 16.53 8.97 -10.73
C ILE A 130 15.42 7.92 -10.72
N ILE A 131 14.81 7.73 -9.55
CA ILE A 131 13.54 7.00 -9.38
C ILE A 131 12.55 8.03 -8.82
N ALA A 132 11.41 8.21 -9.49
CA ALA A 132 10.38 9.13 -9.05
C ALA A 132 9.10 8.38 -8.71
N CYS A 133 8.41 8.83 -7.66
CA CYS A 133 7.13 8.26 -7.22
C CYS A 133 6.13 9.37 -6.98
N THR A 134 4.85 9.09 -7.21
CA THR A 134 3.76 10.01 -6.87
C THR A 134 2.45 9.25 -6.73
N ASN A 135 1.58 9.76 -5.86
CA ASN A 135 0.19 9.33 -5.76
C ASN A 135 -0.76 10.14 -6.66
N ARG A 136 -0.29 11.22 -7.29
CA ARG A 136 -1.10 12.10 -8.15
C ARG A 136 -1.12 11.58 -9.58
N ASN A 137 -2.22 11.81 -10.27
CA ASN A 137 -2.29 11.69 -11.72
C ASN A 137 -1.54 12.88 -12.34
N LEU A 138 -0.37 12.61 -12.94
CA LEU A 138 0.47 13.69 -13.48
C LEU A 138 -0.14 14.32 -14.72
N GLU A 139 -0.86 13.55 -15.53
CA GLU A 139 -1.58 14.05 -16.70
C GLU A 139 -2.64 15.09 -16.31
N ASP A 140 -3.37 14.88 -15.20
CA ASP A 140 -4.28 15.87 -14.64
C ASP A 140 -3.54 17.12 -14.14
N GLU A 141 -2.36 16.96 -13.53
CA GLU A 141 -1.55 18.08 -13.05
C GLU A 141 -0.91 18.88 -14.20
N LEU A 142 -0.62 18.24 -15.34
CA LEU A 142 -0.25 18.91 -16.59
C LEU A 142 -1.38 19.80 -17.09
N ALA A 143 -2.61 19.27 -17.13
CA ALA A 143 -3.78 20.00 -17.59
C ALA A 143 -4.10 21.23 -16.72
N LYS A 144 -3.80 21.16 -15.41
CA LYS A 144 -3.93 22.28 -14.46
C LYS A 144 -2.76 23.28 -14.52
N GLY A 145 -1.66 22.95 -15.21
CA GLY A 145 -0.45 23.76 -15.25
C GLY A 145 0.40 23.69 -13.98
N ASN A 146 0.14 22.73 -13.09
CA ASN A 146 0.90 22.53 -11.84
C ASN A 146 2.18 21.71 -12.07
N PHE A 147 2.21 20.92 -13.13
CA PHE A 147 3.34 20.13 -13.53
C PHE A 147 3.78 20.49 -14.94
N ARG A 148 5.09 20.49 -15.20
CA ARG A 148 5.61 20.83 -16.53
C ARG A 148 5.63 19.62 -17.44
N GLU A 149 5.16 19.84 -18.67
CA GLU A 149 5.12 18.82 -19.72
C GLU A 149 6.52 18.32 -20.11
N ASP A 150 7.51 19.22 -20.19
CA ASP A 150 8.90 18.87 -20.53
C ASP A 150 9.56 17.94 -19.49
N LEU A 151 9.26 18.14 -18.21
CA LEU A 151 9.70 17.28 -17.12
C LEU A 151 8.97 15.94 -17.14
N PHE A 152 7.65 15.94 -17.36
CA PHE A 152 6.84 14.72 -17.42
C PHE A 152 7.40 13.72 -18.43
N TYR A 153 7.68 14.14 -19.67
CA TYR A 153 8.23 13.23 -20.67
C TYR A 153 9.65 12.74 -20.37
N ARG A 154 10.42 13.47 -19.53
CA ARG A 154 11.76 13.03 -19.09
C ARG A 154 11.72 12.00 -17.98
N ILE A 155 10.73 12.06 -17.09
CA ILE A 155 10.58 11.10 -15.99
C ILE A 155 9.74 9.89 -16.40
N ASN A 156 8.75 10.07 -17.29
CA ASN A 156 7.82 9.03 -17.71
C ASN A 156 8.38 8.12 -18.82
N VAL A 157 9.66 7.73 -18.69
CA VAL A 157 10.33 6.86 -19.66
C VAL A 157 9.98 5.39 -19.42
N PHE A 158 9.82 5.00 -18.14
CA PHE A 158 9.47 3.64 -17.74
C PHE A 158 8.46 3.66 -16.59
N PRO A 159 7.17 3.86 -16.87
CA PRO A 159 6.13 3.90 -15.85
C PRO A 159 5.94 2.51 -15.21
N LEU A 160 5.81 2.50 -13.89
CA LEU A 160 5.44 1.33 -13.11
C LEU A 160 4.20 1.66 -12.26
N THR A 161 3.05 1.14 -12.66
CA THR A 161 1.80 1.29 -11.92
C THR A 161 1.70 0.23 -10.84
N ILE A 162 1.53 0.65 -9.58
CA ILE A 162 1.36 -0.26 -8.44
C ILE A 162 -0.14 -0.48 -8.23
N PRO A 163 -0.66 -1.72 -8.36
CA PRO A 163 -2.07 -1.98 -8.16
C PRO A 163 -2.46 -1.77 -6.69
N PRO A 164 -3.66 -1.22 -6.42
CA PRO A 164 -4.16 -1.07 -5.08
C PRO A 164 -4.47 -2.43 -4.42
N LEU A 165 -4.48 -2.50 -3.09
CA LEU A 165 -4.69 -3.77 -2.36
C LEU A 165 -6.00 -4.47 -2.72
N ARG A 166 -7.07 -3.72 -3.03
CA ARG A 166 -8.36 -4.26 -3.51
C ARG A 166 -8.28 -5.07 -4.82
N GLU A 167 -7.28 -4.84 -5.65
CA GLU A 167 -7.06 -5.58 -6.91
C GLU A 167 -6.20 -6.83 -6.70
N ARG A 168 -5.71 -7.05 -5.47
CA ARG A 168 -4.80 -8.14 -5.09
C ARG A 168 -5.20 -8.74 -3.75
N LYS A 169 -6.47 -9.13 -3.65
CA LYS A 169 -7.08 -9.60 -2.39
C LYS A 169 -6.41 -10.87 -1.86
N GLU A 170 -5.81 -11.67 -2.75
CA GLU A 170 -5.11 -12.91 -2.42
C GLU A 170 -3.86 -12.68 -1.54
N ASP A 171 -3.30 -11.47 -1.54
CA ASP A 171 -2.12 -11.15 -0.73
C ASP A 171 -2.48 -10.70 0.68
N ILE A 172 -3.73 -10.30 0.91
CA ILE A 172 -4.16 -9.75 2.20
C ILE A 172 -3.86 -10.73 3.34
N PRO A 173 -4.15 -12.05 3.24
CA PRO A 173 -3.80 -12.99 4.30
C PRO A 173 -2.30 -13.10 4.55
N ILE A 174 -1.49 -13.04 3.50
CA ILE A 174 -0.02 -13.15 3.57
C ILE A 174 0.57 -11.90 4.25
N LEU A 175 0.10 -10.72 3.84
CA LEU A 175 0.50 -9.44 4.40
C LEU A 175 0.06 -9.29 5.85
N ALA A 176 -1.19 -9.65 6.17
CA ALA A 176 -1.71 -9.59 7.52
C ALA A 176 -0.92 -10.51 8.48
N ALA A 177 -0.61 -11.74 8.05
CA ALA A 177 0.22 -12.65 8.83
C ALA A 177 1.65 -12.12 9.03
N HIS A 178 2.22 -11.49 8.01
CA HIS A 178 3.55 -10.87 8.08
C HIS A 178 3.58 -9.72 9.10
N PHE A 179 2.65 -8.77 9.00
CA PHE A 179 2.57 -7.65 9.93
C PHE A 179 2.29 -8.11 11.35
N LEU A 180 1.37 -9.06 11.52
CA LEU A 180 1.07 -9.61 12.84
C LEU A 180 2.32 -10.19 13.51
N LYS A 181 3.12 -10.94 12.75
CA LYS A 181 4.37 -11.50 13.23
C LYS A 181 5.38 -10.41 13.59
N GLU A 182 5.63 -9.47 12.69
CA GLU A 182 6.61 -8.39 12.90
C GLU A 182 6.25 -7.52 14.11
N ILE A 183 4.97 -7.18 14.23
CA ILE A 183 4.46 -6.36 15.34
C ILE A 183 4.47 -7.18 16.63
N ALA A 184 4.01 -8.44 16.64
CA ALA A 184 4.08 -9.27 17.84
C ALA A 184 5.51 -9.42 18.38
N GLU A 185 6.50 -9.58 17.50
CA GLU A 185 7.92 -9.61 17.87
C GLU A 185 8.37 -8.28 18.52
N LYS A 186 7.99 -7.13 17.95
CA LYS A 186 8.29 -5.80 18.52
C LYS A 186 7.67 -5.59 19.91
N PHE A 187 6.47 -6.11 20.13
CA PHE A 187 5.76 -6.01 21.41
C PHE A 187 6.16 -7.12 22.40
N GLY A 188 7.09 -8.01 22.05
CA GLY A 188 7.54 -9.11 22.90
C GLY A 188 6.44 -10.14 23.21
N ARG A 189 5.45 -10.28 22.32
CA ARG A 189 4.30 -11.17 22.51
C ARG A 189 4.53 -12.55 21.88
N PRO A 190 3.97 -13.62 22.46
CA PRO A 190 3.94 -14.93 21.81
C PRO A 190 3.17 -14.86 20.49
N SER A 191 3.42 -15.82 19.60
CA SER A 191 2.87 -15.83 18.23
C SER A 191 1.34 -15.75 18.19
N ALA A 192 0.82 -14.54 18.02
CA ALA A 192 -0.59 -14.27 17.78
C ALA A 192 -1.00 -14.79 16.40
N ARG A 193 -2.27 -15.11 16.23
CA ARG A 193 -2.86 -15.64 14.99
C ARG A 193 -4.18 -14.94 14.71
N LEU A 194 -4.48 -14.68 13.45
CA LEU A 194 -5.81 -14.21 13.05
C LEU A 194 -6.77 -15.40 12.95
N THR A 195 -8.00 -15.23 13.42
CA THR A 195 -9.07 -16.23 13.20
C THR A 195 -9.45 -16.27 11.71
N ALA A 196 -10.09 -17.37 11.28
CA ALA A 196 -10.59 -17.48 9.91
C ALA A 196 -11.58 -16.35 9.56
N ASN A 197 -12.51 -16.04 10.49
CA ASN A 197 -13.46 -14.95 10.34
C ASN A 197 -12.76 -13.59 10.21
N ALA A 198 -11.76 -13.31 11.04
CA ALA A 198 -10.99 -12.08 10.95
C ALA A 198 -10.31 -11.94 9.58
N LEU A 199 -9.70 -13.02 9.06
CA LEU A 199 -9.08 -13.03 7.73
C LEU A 199 -10.09 -12.82 6.60
N GLU A 200 -11.27 -13.42 6.69
CA GLU A 200 -12.34 -13.24 5.71
C GLU A 200 -12.78 -11.77 5.65
N LEU A 201 -13.01 -11.15 6.81
CA LEU A 201 -13.36 -9.74 6.92
C LEU A 201 -12.27 -8.81 6.37
N LEU A 202 -11.01 -9.08 6.73
CA LEU A 202 -9.86 -8.32 6.21
C LEU A 202 -9.78 -8.45 4.68
N SER A 203 -10.05 -9.64 4.13
CA SER A 203 -9.98 -9.90 2.68
C SER A 203 -11.16 -9.28 1.91
N ALA A 204 -12.31 -9.12 2.57
CA ALA A 204 -13.50 -8.51 1.98
C ALA A 204 -13.42 -6.97 1.92
N TYR A 205 -12.61 -6.34 2.77
CA TYR A 205 -12.46 -4.89 2.84
C TYR A 205 -11.66 -4.32 1.66
N GLU A 206 -12.01 -3.11 1.22
CA GLU A 206 -11.42 -2.48 0.03
C GLU A 206 -10.07 -1.77 0.28
N TRP A 207 -9.71 -1.55 1.55
CA TRP A 207 -8.44 -0.92 1.94
C TRP A 207 -8.12 0.38 1.17
N PRO A 208 -8.91 1.46 1.34
CA PRO A 208 -8.62 2.75 0.71
C PRO A 208 -7.22 3.30 1.05
N GLY A 209 -6.70 3.02 2.25
CA GLY A 209 -5.32 3.32 2.65
C GLY A 209 -4.31 2.21 2.36
N ASN A 210 -4.70 1.19 1.59
CA ASN A 210 -3.84 0.12 1.05
C ASN A 210 -3.06 -0.60 2.17
N VAL A 211 -1.83 -1.02 1.89
CA VAL A 211 -0.94 -1.71 2.84
C VAL A 211 -0.77 -0.95 4.17
N ARG A 212 -0.69 0.39 4.14
CA ARG A 212 -0.50 1.20 5.37
C ARG A 212 -1.71 1.08 6.31
N GLU A 213 -2.92 1.12 5.75
CA GLU A 213 -4.14 0.94 6.55
C GLU A 213 -4.24 -0.48 7.10
N LEU A 214 -3.93 -1.50 6.29
CA LEU A 214 -3.89 -2.89 6.75
C LEU A 214 -2.90 -3.06 7.91
N GLN A 215 -1.68 -2.55 7.79
CA GLN A 215 -0.68 -2.62 8.86
C GLN A 215 -1.16 -1.97 10.15
N ASN A 216 -1.69 -0.74 10.06
CA ASN A 216 -2.23 -0.01 11.22
C ASN A 216 -3.39 -0.76 11.89
N GLU A 217 -4.24 -1.39 11.09
CA GLU A 217 -5.37 -2.16 11.59
C GLU A 217 -4.92 -3.42 12.33
N ILE A 218 -3.93 -4.14 11.79
CA ILE A 218 -3.33 -5.30 12.48
C ILE A 218 -2.65 -4.88 13.77
N GLU A 219 -1.93 -3.75 13.78
CA GLU A 219 -1.31 -3.19 14.99
C GLU A 219 -2.36 -2.86 16.06
N ARG A 220 -3.44 -2.18 15.65
CA ARG A 220 -4.57 -1.85 16.52
C ARG A 220 -5.22 -3.10 17.08
N ALA A 221 -5.54 -4.08 16.23
CA ALA A 221 -6.19 -5.32 16.64
C ALA A 221 -5.33 -6.12 17.62
N LEU A 222 -4.02 -6.24 17.35
CA LEU A 222 -3.09 -6.88 18.27
C LEU A 222 -3.04 -6.12 19.61
N THR A 223 -2.94 -4.79 19.58
CA THR A 223 -2.90 -3.97 20.79
C THR A 223 -4.13 -4.22 21.68
N LEU A 224 -5.33 -4.21 21.08
CA LEU A 224 -6.60 -4.43 21.76
C LEU A 224 -6.75 -5.85 22.32
N ALA A 225 -6.23 -6.85 21.60
CA ALA A 225 -6.29 -8.24 22.02
C ALA A 225 -5.48 -8.55 23.29
N GLY A 226 -4.57 -7.66 23.71
CA GLY A 226 -3.80 -7.88 24.92
C GLY A 226 -2.97 -9.17 24.84
N ASN A 227 -3.19 -10.10 25.78
CA ASN A 227 -2.46 -11.36 25.82
C ASN A 227 -3.14 -12.50 25.03
N ASP A 228 -4.25 -12.20 24.33
CA ASP A 228 -4.96 -13.20 23.55
C ASP A 228 -4.09 -13.68 22.38
N LYS A 229 -4.09 -15.00 22.19
CA LYS A 229 -3.36 -15.62 21.07
C LYS A 229 -4.14 -15.53 19.77
N ASP A 230 -5.47 -15.54 19.84
CA ASP A 230 -6.35 -15.55 18.69
C ASP A 230 -7.00 -14.16 18.54
N ILE A 231 -6.56 -13.45 17.49
CA ILE A 231 -7.08 -12.15 17.09
C ILE A 231 -8.35 -12.40 16.27
N SER A 232 -9.49 -12.36 16.95
CA SER A 232 -10.81 -12.48 16.34
C SER A 232 -11.33 -11.15 15.81
N GLU A 233 -12.43 -11.23 15.06
CA GLU A 233 -13.17 -10.12 14.48
C GLU A 233 -13.47 -9.00 15.49
N GLN A 234 -13.71 -9.33 16.77
CA GLN A 234 -14.04 -8.33 17.80
C GLN A 234 -12.94 -7.28 18.02
N TYR A 235 -11.70 -7.59 17.66
CA TYR A 235 -10.56 -6.68 17.76
C TYR A 235 -10.38 -5.82 16.51
N LEU A 236 -11.03 -6.14 15.41
CA LEU A 236 -11.01 -5.34 14.19
C LEU A 236 -11.86 -4.07 14.34
N SER A 237 -11.57 -3.09 13.50
CA SER A 237 -12.24 -1.79 13.49
C SER A 237 -13.64 -1.92 12.91
N GLY A 238 -14.59 -1.19 13.50
CA GLY A 238 -15.98 -1.06 13.00
C GLY A 238 -16.07 -0.70 11.52
N LYS A 239 -15.04 -0.06 10.95
CA LYS A 239 -14.96 0.30 9.53
C LYS A 239 -14.90 -0.92 8.60
N ILE A 240 -14.31 -2.02 9.07
CA ILE A 240 -14.24 -3.29 8.33
C ILE A 240 -15.61 -3.98 8.33
N PHE A 241 -16.44 -3.71 9.33
CA PHE A 241 -17.79 -4.25 9.49
C PHE A 241 -18.88 -3.41 8.82
N ASP A 242 -18.59 -2.18 8.36
CA ASP A 242 -19.64 -1.25 7.95
C ASP A 242 -20.38 -1.76 6.70
N PRO A 243 -21.69 -2.09 6.80
CA PRO A 243 -22.50 -2.54 5.67
C PRO A 243 -22.72 -1.47 4.59
N LYS A 244 -22.29 -0.23 4.84
CA LYS A 244 -22.29 0.87 3.86
C LYS A 244 -21.06 0.89 2.96
N ASN A 245 -20.04 0.06 3.23
CA ASN A 245 -18.96 -0.17 2.29
C ASN A 245 -19.45 -1.18 1.21
N PRO A 246 -19.40 -0.88 -0.10
CA PRO A 246 -20.13 -1.63 -1.14
C PRO A 246 -19.81 -3.12 -1.21
N SER A 247 -18.67 -3.55 -0.68
CA SER A 247 -18.17 -4.93 -0.79
C SER A 247 -18.79 -5.91 0.22
N PHE A 248 -19.52 -5.44 1.23
CA PHE A 248 -20.29 -6.30 2.14
C PHE A 248 -21.70 -6.65 1.61
N SER A 249 -22.04 -6.21 0.40
CA SER A 249 -23.36 -6.40 -0.20
C SER A 249 -23.56 -7.73 -0.93
N ALA A 250 -22.64 -8.69 -0.82
CA ALA A 250 -22.76 -10.00 -1.47
C ALA A 250 -23.73 -10.99 -0.77
N ILE A 251 -24.61 -10.51 0.11
CA ILE A 251 -25.92 -11.17 0.25
C ILE A 251 -26.78 -10.52 -0.83
N ASN A 252 -27.05 -11.23 -1.93
CA ASN A 252 -27.94 -10.79 -3.02
C ASN A 252 -29.19 -10.07 -2.47
N ARG A 253 -29.15 -8.73 -2.36
CA ARG A 253 -30.30 -7.89 -1.99
C ARG A 253 -31.13 -7.53 -3.21
N SER A 254 -31.34 -8.50 -4.10
CA SER A 254 -32.20 -8.37 -5.27
C SER A 254 -33.62 -8.72 -4.84
N GLY A 255 -34.44 -7.71 -4.55
CA GLY A 255 -35.82 -7.91 -4.11
C GLY A 255 -36.36 -6.75 -3.28
N THR A 256 -37.64 -6.82 -2.93
CA THR A 256 -38.28 -5.91 -1.98
C THR A 256 -37.70 -6.12 -0.57
N LEU A 257 -37.82 -5.10 0.30
CA LEU A 257 -37.37 -5.19 1.70
C LEU A 257 -37.93 -6.42 2.41
N GLN A 258 -39.16 -6.81 2.06
CA GLN A 258 -39.82 -8.00 2.59
C GLN A 258 -39.14 -9.30 2.16
N GLU A 259 -38.69 -9.43 0.92
CA GLU A 259 -38.02 -10.63 0.42
C GLU A 259 -36.63 -10.80 1.05
N VAL A 260 -35.91 -9.69 1.26
CA VAL A 260 -34.59 -9.69 1.90
C VAL A 260 -34.71 -10.05 3.38
N THR A 261 -35.69 -9.50 4.09
CA THR A 261 -35.91 -9.85 5.51
C THR A 261 -36.34 -11.30 5.66
N GLU A 262 -37.21 -11.81 4.79
CA GLU A 262 -37.62 -13.22 4.80
C GLU A 262 -36.44 -14.17 4.52
N GLY A 263 -35.53 -13.80 3.60
CA GLY A 263 -34.33 -14.58 3.31
C GLY A 263 -33.36 -14.68 4.50
N ILE A 264 -33.09 -13.54 5.16
CA ILE A 264 -32.24 -13.48 6.35
C ILE A 264 -32.89 -14.26 7.51
N GLU A 265 -34.19 -14.05 7.75
CA GLU A 265 -34.92 -14.77 8.79
C GLU A 265 -34.90 -16.29 8.57
N LYS A 266 -35.07 -16.75 7.32
CA LYS A 266 -35.02 -18.16 6.97
C LYS A 266 -33.65 -18.77 7.27
N GLN A 267 -32.57 -18.04 6.98
CA GLN A 267 -31.20 -18.50 7.23
C GLN A 267 -30.91 -18.58 8.73
N MET A 268 -31.24 -17.55 9.50
CA MET A 268 -31.05 -17.54 10.96
C MET A 268 -31.83 -18.68 11.63
N VAL A 269 -33.06 -18.96 11.18
CA VAL A 269 -33.86 -20.07 11.71
C VAL A 269 -33.23 -21.43 11.43
N ARG A 270 -32.61 -21.61 10.25
CA ARG A 270 -31.92 -22.85 9.89
C ARG A 270 -30.66 -23.06 10.75
N GLU A 271 -29.81 -22.05 10.85
CA GLU A 271 -28.56 -22.11 11.64
C GLU A 271 -28.84 -22.37 13.12
N ALA A 272 -29.88 -21.75 13.69
CA ALA A 272 -30.28 -21.98 15.07
C ALA A 272 -30.81 -23.41 15.30
N LEU A 273 -31.49 -24.01 14.31
CA LEU A 273 -31.96 -25.40 14.38
C LEU A 273 -30.82 -26.41 14.25
N GLU A 274 -29.86 -26.16 13.35
CA GLU A 274 -28.67 -26.97 13.17
C GLU A 274 -27.79 -26.94 14.43
N THR A 275 -27.51 -25.75 14.95
CA THR A 275 -26.73 -25.55 16.19
C THR A 275 -27.40 -26.22 17.40
N ALA A 276 -28.74 -26.22 17.43
CA ALA A 276 -29.51 -26.87 18.49
C ALA A 276 -29.73 -28.38 18.26
N GLY A 277 -29.18 -28.99 17.21
CA GLY A 277 -29.37 -30.41 16.89
C GLY A 277 -30.85 -30.79 16.74
N GLY A 278 -31.68 -29.88 16.22
CA GLY A 278 -33.13 -30.06 16.09
C GLY A 278 -33.95 -29.80 17.37
N ASN A 279 -33.32 -29.42 18.48
CA ASN A 279 -34.04 -29.04 19.70
C ASN A 279 -34.68 -27.65 19.57
N ARG A 280 -35.98 -27.65 19.29
CA ARG A 280 -36.78 -26.44 19.03
C ARG A 280 -36.83 -25.45 20.20
N SER A 281 -36.76 -25.92 21.44
CA SER A 281 -36.76 -25.03 22.61
C SER A 281 -35.40 -24.34 22.78
N HIS A 282 -34.32 -25.04 22.47
CA HIS A 282 -32.98 -24.46 22.49
C HIS A 282 -32.78 -23.48 21.32
N ALA A 283 -33.21 -23.86 20.11
CA ALA A 283 -33.19 -22.98 18.94
C ALA A 283 -34.00 -21.70 19.15
N SER A 284 -35.16 -21.76 19.81
CA SER A 284 -35.97 -20.57 20.09
C SER A 284 -35.29 -19.63 21.09
N ASN A 285 -34.56 -20.17 22.06
CA ASN A 285 -33.78 -19.39 23.01
C ASN A 285 -32.57 -18.72 22.34
N LEU A 286 -31.88 -19.42 21.44
CA LEU A 286 -30.77 -18.86 20.65
C LEU A 286 -31.23 -17.69 19.77
N LEU A 287 -32.44 -17.78 19.21
CA LEU A 287 -33.05 -16.74 18.38
C LEU A 287 -33.73 -15.62 19.18
N GLY A 288 -33.85 -15.73 20.50
CA GLY A 288 -34.52 -14.75 21.35
C GLY A 288 -36.02 -14.62 21.08
N ILE A 289 -36.67 -15.65 20.51
CA ILE A 289 -38.10 -15.65 20.19
C ILE A 289 -38.84 -16.73 20.99
N ILE A 290 -40.13 -16.50 21.22
CA ILE A 290 -40.98 -17.49 21.89
C ILE A 290 -41.09 -18.74 20.99
N ARG A 291 -41.11 -19.92 21.60
CA ARG A 291 -41.19 -21.23 20.91
C ARG A 291 -42.29 -21.30 19.84
N GLN A 292 -43.47 -20.73 20.11
CA GLN A 292 -44.54 -20.65 19.10
C GLN A 292 -44.17 -19.77 17.89
N GLY A 293 -43.45 -18.67 18.10
CA GLY A 293 -42.92 -17.81 17.04
C GLY A 293 -41.94 -18.55 16.14
N LEU A 294 -41.07 -19.39 16.71
CA LEU A 294 -40.18 -20.26 15.94
C LEU A 294 -40.97 -21.27 15.10
N LEU A 295 -41.96 -21.95 15.69
CA LEU A 295 -42.80 -22.93 14.97
C LEU A 295 -43.54 -22.30 13.79
N ASN A 296 -44.04 -21.07 13.95
CA ASN A 296 -44.69 -20.32 12.88
C ASN A 296 -43.72 -19.97 11.74
N LYS A 297 -42.48 -19.58 12.07
CA LYS A 297 -41.43 -19.30 11.06
C LYS A 297 -40.98 -20.57 10.33
N ILE A 298 -40.82 -21.71 11.02
CA ILE A 298 -40.51 -23.00 10.41
C ILE A 298 -41.58 -23.40 9.39
N LYS A 299 -42.86 -23.24 9.74
CA LYS A 299 -43.99 -23.53 8.86
C LYS A 299 -44.09 -22.54 7.69
N ARG A 300 -43.86 -21.25 7.94
CA ARG A 300 -43.91 -20.20 6.90
C ARG A 300 -42.82 -20.39 5.84
N TYR A 301 -41.63 -20.85 6.25
CA TYR A 301 -40.48 -20.98 5.36
C TYR A 301 -40.24 -22.39 4.81
N ASN A 302 -41.15 -23.35 5.09
CA ASN A 302 -41.04 -24.76 4.72
C ASN A 302 -39.65 -25.34 5.02
N ILE A 303 -39.17 -25.11 6.26
CA ILE A 303 -37.91 -25.69 6.71
C ILE A 303 -38.22 -27.13 7.15
N GLU A 304 -37.90 -28.10 6.30
CA GLU A 304 -38.02 -29.53 6.61
C GLU A 304 -36.99 -29.96 7.66
N LYS A 305 -37.31 -31.08 8.32
CA LYS A 305 -36.56 -31.63 9.47
C LYS A 305 -35.12 -31.99 9.13
#